data_AF-A0A9D8HCV3-F1
#
_entry.id   AF-A0A9D8HCV3-F1
#
_cell.length_a   1.000
_cell.length_b   1.000
_cell.length_c   1.000
_cell.angle_alpha   90.00
_cell.angle_beta   90.00
_cell.angle_gamma   90.00
#
_symmetry.space_group_name_H-M   'P 1'
#
loop_
_entity.id
_entity.type
_entity.pdbx_description
1 polymer ?
#
loop_
_entity_poly.entity_id
_entity_poly.type
_entity_poly.pdbx_seq_one_letter_code
_entity_poly.pdbx_strand_id
1 'polypeptide(L)'
;METEKSADLWEIRKALKPFLNNLSQTVLFGCSGGADSMALAVALLAEYGGERAIPVVVDHGLQTNSQEITKNVIGQLKSIGYQRVETAVAQVVVTDGLEASARRARYKIFNQFIDSYQPKYFFLAHTLNDQAETVLLGLARGSGARSLSGMAVENNVFVRPLLNISRESTEAACRQAGIGYWSDPHNQDLSFARVRVRKNVLPTLEENLGPGITEALVRTAELLKDDADALDGFANEFFAQADPSNLAVRDLERLPKAIRKRVLRLAIYRAGAPSGSLTADHIAAAEALISNWHGQKEVSLPGNVKLLRNSGRIVLLPNT
;
A
#
# COMPACT_ATOMS: atom_id res chain seq x y z
N MET A 1 -34.89 -17.15 11.98
CA MET A 1 -34.00 -16.93 10.82
C MET A 1 -33.42 -15.52 10.92
N GLU A 2 -32.67 -15.25 11.99
CA GLU A 2 -32.20 -13.89 12.36
C GLU A 2 -30.73 -13.87 12.82
N THR A 3 -30.02 -14.99 12.68
CA THR A 3 -28.65 -15.20 13.17
C THR A 3 -27.56 -14.79 12.18
N GLU A 4 -27.89 -14.44 10.93
CA GLU A 4 -26.91 -13.96 9.94
C GLU A 4 -26.59 -12.46 10.08
N LYS A 5 -27.46 -11.66 10.70
CA LYS A 5 -27.34 -10.19 10.73
C LYS A 5 -26.23 -9.65 11.63
N SER A 6 -25.49 -10.50 12.37
CA SER A 6 -24.44 -10.07 13.30
C SER A 6 -23.00 -10.27 12.80
N ALA A 7 -22.79 -10.88 11.62
CA ALA A 7 -21.48 -11.39 11.24
C ALA A 7 -20.51 -10.30 10.69
N ASP A 8 -20.97 -9.40 9.82
CA ASP A 8 -20.06 -8.53 9.07
C ASP A 8 -19.38 -7.47 9.94
N LEU A 9 -20.14 -6.71 10.75
CA LEU A 9 -19.54 -5.74 11.67
C LEU A 9 -18.64 -6.44 12.72
N TRP A 10 -19.01 -7.65 13.13
CA TRP A 10 -18.20 -8.44 14.05
C TRP A 10 -16.86 -8.86 13.42
N GLU A 11 -16.83 -9.27 12.15
CA GLU A 11 -15.58 -9.61 11.46
C GLU A 11 -14.64 -8.39 11.34
N ILE A 12 -15.18 -7.20 11.06
CA ILE A 12 -14.39 -5.95 11.05
C ILE A 12 -13.80 -5.67 12.44
N ARG A 13 -14.61 -5.80 13.50
CA ARG A 13 -14.14 -5.62 14.88
C ARG A 13 -13.06 -6.64 15.26
N LYS A 14 -13.27 -7.91 14.89
CA LYS A 14 -12.32 -9.00 15.12
C LYS A 14 -10.98 -8.76 14.40
N ALA A 15 -11.00 -8.23 13.18
CA ALA A 15 -9.81 -7.88 12.43
C ALA A 15 -8.98 -6.75 13.08
N LEU A 16 -9.59 -5.90 13.91
CA LEU A 16 -8.91 -4.84 14.64
C LEU A 16 -8.25 -5.32 15.94
N LYS A 17 -8.78 -6.36 16.58
CA LYS A 17 -8.32 -6.83 17.90
C LYS A 17 -6.79 -7.05 18.01
N PRO A 18 -6.10 -7.68 17.04
CA PRO A 18 -4.66 -7.88 17.13
C PRO A 18 -3.85 -6.58 17.29
N PHE A 19 -4.38 -5.45 16.81
CA PHE A 19 -3.70 -4.15 16.86
C PHE A 19 -4.12 -3.29 18.06
N LEU A 20 -5.28 -3.56 18.65
CA LEU A 20 -5.85 -2.74 19.73
C LEU A 20 -5.68 -3.39 21.11
N ASN A 21 -5.49 -4.70 21.18
CA ASN A 21 -5.27 -5.41 22.44
C ASN A 21 -4.07 -4.82 23.18
N ASN A 22 -4.29 -4.41 24.44
CA ASN A 22 -3.29 -3.78 25.32
C ASN A 22 -2.74 -2.43 24.82
N LEU A 23 -3.38 -1.79 23.85
CA LEU A 23 -2.99 -0.46 23.40
C LEU A 23 -3.62 0.62 24.29
N SER A 24 -2.80 1.58 24.71
CA SER A 24 -3.25 2.79 25.44
C SER A 24 -2.97 4.09 24.68
N GLN A 25 -2.22 4.00 23.57
CA GLN A 25 -1.78 5.14 22.78
C GLN A 25 -2.86 5.61 21.80
N THR A 26 -2.79 6.87 21.40
CA THR A 26 -3.63 7.39 20.32
C THR A 26 -3.38 6.65 19.01
N VAL A 27 -4.45 6.33 18.30
CA VAL A 27 -4.41 5.81 16.92
C VAL A 27 -5.04 6.80 15.97
N LEU A 28 -4.51 6.85 14.75
CA LEU A 28 -5.10 7.63 13.66
C LEU A 28 -5.76 6.68 12.66
N PHE A 29 -6.72 7.17 11.88
CA PHE A 29 -7.19 6.44 10.70
C PHE A 29 -7.65 7.39 9.60
N GLY A 30 -7.42 6.99 8.35
CA GLY A 30 -7.91 7.76 7.20
C GLY A 30 -9.41 7.52 6.97
N CYS A 31 -10.21 8.58 6.92
CA CYS A 31 -11.63 8.49 6.63
C CYS A 31 -12.01 9.32 5.40
N SER A 32 -12.48 8.66 4.34
CA SER A 32 -12.93 9.34 3.11
C SER A 32 -14.45 9.53 3.05
N GLY A 33 -15.19 9.01 4.04
CA GLY A 33 -16.65 8.99 4.04
C GLY A 33 -17.29 7.84 3.25
N GLY A 34 -16.49 7.01 2.57
CA GLY A 34 -16.97 5.81 1.88
C GLY A 34 -17.24 4.65 2.84
N ALA A 35 -17.98 3.65 2.37
CA ALA A 35 -18.40 2.48 3.15
C ALA A 35 -17.25 1.84 3.93
N ASP A 36 -16.13 1.52 3.27
CA ASP A 36 -14.98 0.87 3.90
C ASP A 36 -14.46 1.67 5.11
N SER A 37 -14.26 2.98 4.93
CA SER A 37 -13.75 3.85 5.99
C SER A 37 -14.76 4.13 7.10
N MET A 38 -16.05 4.16 6.77
CA MET A 38 -17.11 4.34 7.75
C MET A 38 -17.29 3.07 8.58
N ALA A 39 -17.26 1.89 7.96
CA ALA A 39 -17.30 0.62 8.67
C ALA A 39 -16.09 0.45 9.61
N LEU A 40 -14.89 0.84 9.16
CA LEU A 40 -13.70 0.92 10.01
C LEU A 40 -13.91 1.86 11.21
N ALA A 41 -14.51 3.03 10.98
CA ALA A 41 -14.80 4.00 12.05
C ALA A 41 -15.73 3.40 13.11
N VAL A 42 -16.82 2.74 12.70
CA VAL A 42 -17.74 2.09 13.65
C VAL A 42 -17.03 1.03 14.48
N ALA A 43 -16.25 0.18 13.84
CA ALA A 43 -15.56 -0.90 14.52
C ALA A 43 -14.47 -0.37 15.48
N LEU A 44 -13.71 0.65 15.08
CA LEU A 44 -12.73 1.32 15.95
C LEU A 44 -13.39 2.00 17.15
N LEU A 45 -14.52 2.67 16.93
CA LEU A 45 -15.28 3.29 18.01
C LEU A 45 -15.73 2.23 19.04
N ALA A 46 -16.24 1.10 18.57
CA ALA A 46 -16.72 0.02 19.43
C ALA A 46 -15.59 -0.71 20.20
N GLU A 47 -14.42 -0.91 19.59
CA GLU A 47 -13.30 -1.65 20.22
C GLU A 47 -12.35 -0.75 21.02
N TYR A 48 -12.21 0.54 20.67
CA TYR A 48 -11.20 1.42 21.24
C TYR A 48 -11.72 2.72 21.86
N GLY A 49 -12.93 3.17 21.46
CA GLY A 49 -13.54 4.40 21.92
C GLY A 49 -13.10 5.65 21.13
N GLY A 50 -14.00 6.64 21.04
CA GLY A 50 -13.84 7.84 20.22
C GLY A 50 -12.91 8.92 20.79
N GLU A 51 -12.36 8.68 21.98
CA GLU A 51 -11.38 9.55 22.64
C GLU A 51 -9.94 9.24 22.19
N ARG A 52 -9.67 7.96 21.91
CA ARG A 52 -8.32 7.45 21.62
C ARG A 52 -8.06 7.20 20.14
N ALA A 53 -9.11 7.22 19.32
CA ALA A 53 -9.01 7.10 17.88
C ALA A 53 -9.38 8.43 17.23
N ILE A 54 -8.50 8.96 16.38
CA ILE A 54 -8.70 10.25 15.70
C ILE A 54 -8.82 10.00 14.18
N PRO A 55 -10.01 10.20 13.58
CA PRO A 55 -10.16 10.21 12.13
C PRO A 55 -9.42 11.39 11.51
N VAL A 56 -8.78 11.11 10.37
CA VAL A 56 -8.14 12.10 9.49
C VAL A 56 -8.90 12.10 8.16
N VAL A 57 -9.60 13.20 7.89
CA VAL A 57 -10.36 13.42 6.65
C VAL A 57 -9.54 14.31 5.71
N VAL A 58 -9.35 13.88 4.46
CA VAL A 58 -8.56 14.65 3.48
C VAL A 58 -9.45 15.07 2.33
N ASP A 59 -9.60 16.38 2.16
CA ASP A 59 -10.25 16.97 0.99
C ASP A 59 -9.23 17.06 -0.15
N HIS A 60 -9.47 16.38 -1.26
CA HIS A 60 -8.57 16.44 -2.42
C HIS A 60 -8.79 17.64 -3.34
N GLY A 61 -9.87 18.42 -3.14
CA GLY A 61 -10.22 19.55 -4.00
C GLY A 61 -10.54 19.17 -5.45
N LEU A 62 -10.78 17.88 -5.72
CA LEU A 62 -11.00 17.35 -7.07
C LEU A 62 -12.45 17.53 -7.56
N GLN A 63 -13.36 17.90 -6.66
CA GLN A 63 -14.79 18.08 -6.96
C GLN A 63 -15.25 19.43 -6.48
N THR A 64 -16.17 20.06 -7.22
CA THR A 64 -16.73 21.38 -6.87
C THR A 64 -17.35 21.42 -5.47
N ASN A 65 -17.90 20.29 -4.99
CA ASN A 65 -18.57 20.19 -3.69
C ASN A 65 -17.74 19.44 -2.63
N SER A 66 -16.43 19.28 -2.83
CA SER A 66 -15.57 18.46 -1.96
C SER A 66 -15.54 18.96 -0.51
N GLN A 67 -15.64 20.27 -0.30
CA GLN A 67 -15.71 20.88 1.03
C GLN A 67 -16.99 20.52 1.78
N GLU A 68 -18.14 20.45 1.09
CA GLU A 68 -19.42 20.08 1.68
C GLU A 68 -19.43 18.60 2.07
N ILE A 69 -18.91 17.74 1.18
CA ILE A 69 -18.71 16.32 1.47
C ILE A 69 -17.83 16.14 2.71
N THR A 70 -16.71 16.85 2.78
CA THR A 70 -15.79 16.81 3.93
C THR A 70 -16.49 17.25 5.22
N LYS A 71 -17.29 18.33 5.19
CA LYS A 71 -18.09 18.78 6.34
C LYS A 71 -19.09 17.73 6.78
N ASN A 72 -19.78 17.07 5.84
CA ASN A 72 -20.76 16.02 6.14
C ASN A 72 -20.09 14.81 6.81
N VAL A 73 -18.94 14.36 6.29
CA VAL A 73 -18.17 13.26 6.88
C VAL A 73 -17.72 13.61 8.30
N ILE A 74 -17.21 14.82 8.53
CA ILE A 74 -16.82 15.27 9.87
C ILE A 74 -18.03 15.32 10.81
N GLY A 75 -19.16 15.85 10.35
CA GLY A 75 -20.40 15.91 11.13
C GLY A 75 -20.88 14.52 11.53
N GLN A 76 -20.81 13.56 10.60
CA GLN A 76 -21.18 12.18 10.84
C GLN A 76 -20.22 11.47 11.82
N LEU A 77 -18.90 11.68 11.70
CA LEU A 77 -17.93 11.13 12.64
C LEU A 77 -18.18 11.65 14.07
N LYS A 78 -18.52 12.94 14.21
CA LYS A 78 -18.88 13.50 15.51
C LYS A 78 -20.18 12.92 16.04
N SER A 79 -21.20 12.76 15.20
CA SER A 79 -22.51 12.23 15.62
C SER A 79 -22.44 10.78 16.07
N ILE A 80 -21.56 9.96 15.47
CA ILE A 80 -21.37 8.56 15.91
C ILE A 80 -20.56 8.46 17.22
N GLY A 81 -19.78 9.49 17.60
CA GLY A 81 -19.13 9.54 18.91
C GLY A 81 -17.63 9.91 18.93
N TYR A 82 -17.04 10.34 17.81
CA TYR A 82 -15.66 10.83 17.81
C TYR A 82 -15.57 12.25 18.35
N GLN A 83 -14.77 12.45 19.41
CA GLN A 83 -14.61 13.76 20.04
C GLN A 83 -13.70 14.69 19.25
N ARG A 84 -12.70 14.13 18.56
CA ARG A 84 -11.75 14.85 17.71
C ARG A 84 -11.79 14.28 16.30
N VAL A 85 -11.75 15.16 15.31
CA VAL A 85 -11.62 14.82 13.90
C VAL A 85 -10.64 15.80 13.28
N GLU A 86 -9.59 15.28 12.66
CA GLU A 86 -8.61 16.07 11.93
C GLU A 86 -9.02 16.20 10.46
N THR A 87 -8.74 17.36 9.88
CA THR A 87 -9.04 17.62 8.47
C THR A 87 -7.94 18.43 7.81
N ALA A 88 -7.67 18.14 6.55
CA ALA A 88 -6.71 18.87 5.73
C ALA A 88 -7.12 18.87 4.26
N VAL A 89 -6.70 19.92 3.54
CA VAL A 89 -6.90 20.04 2.09
C VAL A 89 -5.61 19.66 1.37
N ALA A 90 -5.68 18.68 0.48
CA ALA A 90 -4.57 18.23 -0.34
C ALA A 90 -4.35 19.17 -1.53
N GLN A 91 -3.13 19.68 -1.63
CA GLN A 91 -2.67 20.31 -2.86
C GLN A 91 -2.16 19.24 -3.81
N VAL A 92 -2.95 18.92 -4.84
CA VAL A 92 -2.61 17.90 -5.83
C VAL A 92 -1.87 18.56 -7.00
N VAL A 93 -0.58 18.24 -7.15
CA VAL A 93 0.21 18.62 -8.33
C VAL A 93 0.33 17.39 -9.23
N VAL A 94 -0.31 17.43 -10.39
CA VAL A 94 -0.36 16.30 -11.32
C VAL A 94 0.98 16.17 -12.04
N THR A 95 1.65 15.02 -11.86
CA THR A 95 3.00 14.76 -12.42
C THR A 95 3.10 13.42 -13.15
N ASP A 96 2.37 12.40 -12.71
CA ASP A 96 2.40 11.04 -13.26
C ASP A 96 0.98 10.43 -13.34
N GLY A 97 0.00 11.29 -13.63
CA GLY A 97 -1.42 10.96 -13.63
C GLY A 97 -2.11 11.37 -12.32
N LEU A 98 -3.43 11.61 -12.43
CA LEU A 98 -4.22 12.19 -11.35
C LEU A 98 -4.29 11.28 -10.12
N GLU A 99 -4.51 9.98 -10.30
CA GLU A 99 -4.66 9.01 -9.20
C GLU A 99 -3.38 8.88 -8.36
N ALA A 100 -2.24 8.73 -9.03
CA ALA A 100 -0.93 8.62 -8.37
C ALA A 100 -0.56 9.92 -7.65
N SER A 101 -0.81 11.06 -8.27
CA SER A 101 -0.56 12.38 -7.69
C SER A 101 -1.45 12.66 -6.48
N ALA A 102 -2.75 12.36 -6.57
CA ALA A 102 -3.69 12.50 -5.44
C ALA A 102 -3.32 11.56 -4.29
N ARG A 103 -2.93 10.31 -4.60
CA ARG A 103 -2.43 9.36 -3.59
C ARG A 103 -1.19 9.90 -2.88
N ARG A 104 -0.21 10.46 -3.59
CA ARG A 104 0.98 11.06 -2.95
C ARG A 104 0.62 12.23 -2.06
N ALA A 105 -0.24 13.15 -2.54
CA ALA A 105 -0.70 14.28 -1.75
C ALA A 105 -1.40 13.83 -0.46
N ARG A 106 -2.23 12.77 -0.54
CA ARG A 106 -2.89 12.16 0.62
C ARG A 106 -1.90 11.63 1.65
N TYR A 107 -0.93 10.82 1.21
CA TYR A 107 0.06 10.23 2.11
C TYR A 107 1.00 11.29 2.71
N LYS A 108 1.29 12.38 1.99
CA LYS A 108 2.02 13.53 2.55
C LYS A 108 1.28 14.13 3.75
N ILE A 109 -0.03 14.33 3.62
CA ILE A 109 -0.88 14.83 4.72
C ILE A 109 -0.92 13.82 5.87
N PHE A 110 -1.11 12.53 5.58
CA PHE A 110 -1.10 11.51 6.63
C PHE A 110 0.21 11.52 7.42
N ASN A 111 1.35 11.64 6.74
CA ASN A 111 2.65 11.74 7.40
C ASN A 111 2.76 12.98 8.28
N GLN A 112 2.22 14.14 7.88
CA GLN A 112 2.19 15.33 8.74
C GLN A 112 1.43 15.08 10.06
N PHE A 113 0.29 14.38 10.00
CA PHE A 113 -0.43 14.00 11.21
C PHE A 113 0.28 12.92 12.02
N ILE A 114 0.95 11.96 11.36
CA ILE A 114 1.78 10.96 12.03
C ILE A 114 2.92 11.64 12.79
N ASP A 115 3.60 12.63 12.19
CA ASP A 115 4.69 13.37 12.83
C ASP A 115 4.18 14.16 14.05
N SER A 116 2.96 14.72 13.95
CA SER A 116 2.35 15.53 15.01
C SER A 116 1.85 14.70 16.19
N TYR A 117 1.21 13.56 15.92
CA TYR A 117 0.54 12.73 16.93
C TYR A 117 1.38 11.55 17.40
N GLN A 118 2.41 11.17 16.64
CA GLN A 118 3.24 9.98 16.86
C GLN A 118 2.41 8.74 17.23
N PRO A 119 1.36 8.41 16.43
CA PRO A 119 0.49 7.30 16.78
C PRO A 119 1.24 5.98 16.66
N LYS A 120 0.81 4.98 17.45
CA LYS A 120 1.32 3.62 17.24
C LYS A 120 0.91 3.07 15.87
N TYR A 121 -0.33 3.36 15.47
CA TYR A 121 -0.90 2.89 14.21
C TYR A 121 -1.71 3.98 13.51
N PHE A 122 -1.62 3.99 12.18
CA PHE A 122 -2.47 4.72 11.25
C PHE A 122 -3.27 3.71 10.42
N PHE A 123 -4.55 3.54 10.71
CA PHE A 123 -5.39 2.57 10.02
C PHE A 123 -5.90 3.09 8.66
N LEU A 124 -5.95 2.21 7.68
CA LEU A 124 -6.46 2.44 6.34
C LEU A 124 -7.47 1.35 5.97
N ALA A 125 -8.64 1.75 5.49
CA ALA A 125 -9.74 0.85 5.15
C ALA A 125 -9.60 0.20 3.75
N HIS A 126 -8.42 -0.33 3.42
CA HIS A 126 -8.27 -1.11 2.18
C HIS A 126 -8.83 -2.53 2.40
N THR A 127 -9.61 -3.00 1.43
CA THR A 127 -10.37 -4.26 1.46
C THR A 127 -9.70 -5.37 0.65
N LEU A 128 -10.28 -6.59 0.72
CA LEU A 128 -9.97 -7.72 -0.15
C LEU A 128 -10.06 -7.36 -1.64
N ASN A 129 -11.07 -6.59 -2.03
CA ASN A 129 -11.24 -6.16 -3.41
C ASN A 129 -10.11 -5.21 -3.85
N ASP A 130 -9.67 -4.29 -2.97
CA ASP A 130 -8.53 -3.41 -3.26
C ASP A 130 -7.22 -4.21 -3.43
N GLN A 131 -7.08 -5.34 -2.74
CA GLN A 131 -5.96 -6.26 -2.94
C GLN A 131 -5.99 -6.90 -4.31
N ALA A 132 -7.11 -7.53 -4.68
CA ALA A 132 -7.26 -8.16 -5.99
C ALA A 132 -7.03 -7.17 -7.14
N GLU A 133 -7.54 -5.93 -7.01
CA GLU A 133 -7.26 -4.85 -7.95
C GLU A 133 -5.77 -4.53 -8.06
N THR A 134 -5.08 -4.47 -6.91
CA THR A 134 -3.64 -4.18 -6.86
C THR A 134 -2.84 -5.29 -7.54
N VAL A 135 -3.20 -6.54 -7.32
CA VAL A 135 -2.55 -7.72 -7.94
C VAL A 135 -2.73 -7.69 -9.45
N LEU A 136 -3.95 -7.48 -9.96
CA LEU A 136 -4.23 -7.43 -11.40
C LEU A 136 -3.52 -6.27 -12.09
N LEU A 137 -3.54 -5.08 -11.48
CA LEU A 137 -2.79 -3.93 -12.01
C LEU A 137 -1.28 -4.16 -11.98
N GLY A 138 -0.78 -4.87 -10.97
CA GLY A 138 0.62 -5.31 -10.91
C GLY A 138 0.95 -6.28 -12.05
N LEU A 139 0.10 -7.28 -12.27
CA LEU A 139 0.27 -8.29 -13.31
C LEU A 139 0.30 -7.67 -14.71
N ALA A 140 -0.64 -6.76 -15.00
CA ALA A 140 -0.72 -6.05 -16.28
C ALA A 140 0.54 -5.22 -16.60
N ARG A 141 1.33 -4.84 -15.59
CA ARG A 141 2.59 -4.09 -15.76
C ARG A 141 3.83 -4.97 -15.90
N GLY A 142 3.70 -6.30 -15.88
CA GLY A 142 4.85 -7.21 -15.93
C GLY A 142 5.68 -7.22 -14.64
N SER A 143 5.00 -7.15 -13.49
CA SER A 143 5.65 -6.99 -12.20
C SER A 143 6.21 -8.31 -11.63
N GLY A 144 7.31 -8.24 -10.87
CA GLY A 144 7.88 -9.40 -10.17
C GLY A 144 7.14 -9.74 -8.87
N ALA A 145 7.51 -10.87 -8.25
CA ALA A 145 6.88 -11.43 -7.03
C ALA A 145 6.53 -10.35 -5.99
N ARG A 146 7.49 -9.49 -5.60
CA ARG A 146 7.28 -8.45 -4.58
C ARG A 146 6.12 -7.48 -4.88
N SER A 147 5.89 -7.17 -6.14
CA SER A 147 4.81 -6.27 -6.53
C SER A 147 3.49 -7.00 -6.75
N LEU A 148 3.54 -8.31 -6.99
CA LEU A 148 2.36 -9.18 -7.02
C LEU A 148 1.94 -9.63 -5.61
N SER A 149 2.79 -9.49 -4.60
CA SER A 149 2.50 -9.73 -3.18
C SER A 149 1.44 -8.78 -2.59
N GLY A 150 0.85 -7.89 -3.38
CA GLY A 150 -0.19 -6.96 -2.96
C GLY A 150 0.29 -5.96 -1.89
N MET A 151 -0.67 -5.46 -1.13
CA MET A 151 -0.46 -4.57 0.02
C MET A 151 -0.12 -5.39 1.26
N ALA A 152 0.84 -4.92 2.06
CA ALA A 152 1.08 -5.49 3.38
C ALA A 152 0.00 -5.04 4.38
N VAL A 153 -0.37 -5.94 5.29
CA VAL A 153 -1.25 -5.64 6.44
C VAL A 153 -0.62 -4.54 7.30
N GLU A 154 0.65 -4.67 7.63
CA GLU A 154 1.43 -3.66 8.35
C GLU A 154 2.57 -3.16 7.46
N ASN A 155 2.72 -1.84 7.36
CA ASN A 155 3.84 -1.20 6.69
C ASN A 155 4.24 0.04 7.48
N ASN A 156 5.24 -0.12 8.35
CA ASN A 156 5.59 0.86 9.37
C ASN A 156 4.35 1.21 10.21
N VAL A 157 4.06 2.50 10.39
CA VAL A 157 2.88 2.97 11.12
C VAL A 157 1.55 2.65 10.41
N PHE A 158 1.54 2.40 9.11
CA PHE A 158 0.29 2.19 8.36
C PHE A 158 -0.20 0.73 8.48
N VAL A 159 -1.43 0.57 8.95
CA VAL A 159 -2.07 -0.75 9.13
C VAL A 159 -3.35 -0.84 8.29
N ARG A 160 -3.57 -1.98 7.65
CA ARG A 160 -4.73 -2.28 6.79
C ARG A 160 -5.45 -3.53 7.32
N PRO A 161 -6.29 -3.38 8.36
CA PRO A 161 -6.91 -4.53 9.02
C PRO A 161 -7.95 -5.23 8.14
N LEU A 162 -8.49 -4.54 7.13
CA LEU A 162 -9.62 -5.04 6.32
C LEU A 162 -9.19 -5.77 5.04
N LEU A 163 -7.89 -6.06 4.85
CA LEU A 163 -7.40 -6.66 3.59
C LEU A 163 -7.97 -8.04 3.27
N ASN A 164 -8.53 -8.73 4.27
CA ASN A 164 -9.18 -10.03 4.12
C ASN A 164 -10.71 -9.93 4.23
N ILE A 165 -11.26 -8.72 4.23
CA ILE A 165 -12.70 -8.43 4.32
C ILE A 165 -13.15 -7.82 2.99
N SER A 166 -14.23 -8.34 2.43
CA SER A 166 -14.77 -7.87 1.15
C SER A 166 -15.42 -6.48 1.29
N ARG A 167 -15.50 -5.78 0.17
CA ARG A 167 -16.26 -4.52 0.08
C ARG A 167 -17.76 -4.72 0.36
N GLU A 168 -18.29 -5.88 0.01
CA GLU A 168 -19.69 -6.21 0.31
C GLU A 168 -19.93 -6.29 1.82
N SER A 169 -19.01 -6.90 2.56
CA SER A 169 -19.08 -6.98 4.03
C SER A 169 -18.94 -5.60 4.69
N THR A 170 -18.10 -4.69 4.19
CA THR A 170 -18.02 -3.33 4.74
C THR A 170 -19.30 -2.54 4.49
N GLU A 171 -19.91 -2.65 3.31
CA GLU A 171 -21.22 -2.07 3.01
C GLU A 171 -22.33 -2.67 3.88
N ALA A 172 -22.32 -3.99 4.09
CA ALA A 172 -23.25 -4.68 4.98
C ALA A 172 -23.09 -4.23 6.44
N ALA A 173 -21.86 -4.07 6.92
CA ALA A 173 -21.56 -3.56 8.25
C ALA A 173 -22.06 -2.12 8.45
N CYS A 174 -21.94 -1.25 7.44
CA CYS A 174 -22.54 0.09 7.47
C CYS A 174 -24.06 0.04 7.61
N ARG A 175 -24.73 -0.83 6.82
CA ARG A 175 -26.19 -1.04 6.93
C ARG A 175 -26.59 -1.55 8.31
N GLN A 176 -25.84 -2.51 8.86
CA GLN A 176 -26.07 -3.09 10.18
C GLN A 176 -25.91 -2.03 11.29
N ALA A 177 -24.93 -1.14 11.17
CA ALA A 177 -24.69 -0.05 12.11
C ALA A 177 -25.65 1.14 11.95
N GLY A 178 -26.53 1.13 10.93
CA GLY A 178 -27.43 2.25 10.64
C GLY A 178 -26.71 3.52 10.16
N ILE A 179 -25.53 3.37 9.54
CA ILE A 179 -24.66 4.49 9.16
C ILE A 179 -24.66 4.65 7.64
N GLY A 180 -25.08 5.83 7.19
CA GLY A 180 -24.95 6.22 5.79
C GLY A 180 -23.48 6.38 5.38
N TYR A 181 -23.19 6.26 4.10
CA TYR A 181 -21.87 6.56 3.57
C TYR A 181 -22.00 7.28 2.24
N TRP A 182 -20.99 8.06 1.90
CA TRP A 182 -20.92 8.75 0.63
C TRP A 182 -20.38 7.82 -0.46
N SER A 183 -21.10 7.75 -1.58
CA SER A 183 -20.63 7.08 -2.79
C SER A 183 -20.04 8.11 -3.74
N ASP A 184 -18.71 8.22 -3.74
CA ASP A 184 -17.98 9.14 -4.64
C ASP A 184 -18.30 8.85 -6.12
N PRO A 185 -18.76 9.85 -6.90
CA PRO A 185 -18.96 9.71 -8.35
C PRO A 185 -17.73 9.20 -9.12
N HIS A 186 -16.51 9.55 -8.67
CA HIS A 186 -15.27 9.08 -9.30
C HIS A 186 -15.10 7.55 -9.19
N ASN A 187 -15.79 6.88 -8.27
CA ASN A 187 -15.80 5.42 -8.18
C ASN A 187 -16.53 4.75 -9.37
N GLN A 188 -17.20 5.53 -10.22
CA GLN A 188 -17.85 5.06 -11.45
C GLN A 188 -17.12 5.49 -12.72
N ASP A 189 -16.07 6.32 -12.62
CA ASP A 189 -15.37 6.84 -13.78
C ASP A 189 -14.36 5.82 -14.34
N LEU A 190 -14.68 5.27 -15.51
CA LEU A 190 -13.86 4.29 -16.23
C LEU A 190 -12.55 4.87 -16.79
N SER A 191 -12.31 6.17 -16.69
CA SER A 191 -10.99 6.77 -16.98
C SER A 191 -9.91 6.23 -16.03
N PHE A 192 -10.29 5.86 -14.80
CA PHE A 192 -9.39 5.30 -13.78
C PHE A 192 -9.19 3.78 -13.95
N ALA A 193 -7.94 3.35 -13.94
CA ALA A 193 -7.58 1.95 -14.16
C ALA A 193 -8.17 1.02 -13.10
N ARG A 194 -8.18 1.44 -11.82
CA ARG A 194 -8.82 0.68 -10.73
C ARG A 194 -10.30 0.47 -10.94
N VAL A 195 -11.02 1.50 -11.40
CA VAL A 195 -12.46 1.41 -11.66
C VAL A 195 -12.74 0.42 -12.78
N ARG A 196 -11.95 0.44 -13.87
CA ARG A 196 -12.06 -0.58 -14.94
C ARG A 196 -11.81 -2.00 -14.44
N VAL A 197 -10.81 -2.18 -13.56
CA VAL A 197 -10.55 -3.51 -12.98
C VAL A 197 -11.75 -3.99 -12.15
N ARG A 198 -12.28 -3.14 -11.29
CA ARG A 198 -13.43 -3.45 -10.44
C ARG A 198 -14.71 -3.72 -11.21
N LYS A 199 -15.01 -2.89 -12.23
CA LYS A 199 -16.30 -2.91 -12.93
C LYS A 199 -16.34 -3.84 -14.12
N ASN A 200 -15.20 -4.08 -14.76
CA ASN A 200 -15.16 -4.83 -16.01
C ASN A 200 -14.32 -6.09 -15.84
N VAL A 201 -13.07 -5.98 -15.38
CA VAL A 201 -12.12 -7.10 -15.42
C VAL A 201 -12.47 -8.20 -14.40
N LEU A 202 -12.62 -7.85 -13.12
CA LEU A 202 -12.94 -8.83 -12.07
C LEU A 202 -14.27 -9.55 -12.34
N PRO A 203 -15.39 -8.86 -12.67
CA PRO A 203 -16.64 -9.52 -13.03
C PRO A 203 -16.47 -10.44 -14.25
N THR A 204 -15.79 -9.99 -15.31
CA THR A 204 -15.55 -10.82 -16.50
C THR A 204 -14.76 -12.08 -16.15
N LEU A 205 -13.75 -11.98 -15.28
CA LEU A 205 -12.99 -13.15 -14.84
C LEU A 205 -13.86 -14.13 -14.03
N GLU A 206 -14.70 -13.62 -13.12
CA GLU A 206 -15.59 -14.47 -12.33
C GLU A 206 -16.67 -15.13 -13.20
N GLU A 207 -17.24 -14.41 -14.16
CA GLU A 207 -18.21 -14.93 -15.12
C GLU A 207 -17.64 -16.06 -16.00
N ASN A 208 -16.37 -15.95 -16.40
CA ASN A 208 -15.76 -16.89 -17.36
C ASN A 208 -14.96 -18.02 -16.72
N LEU A 209 -14.38 -17.81 -15.54
CA LEU A 209 -13.52 -18.78 -14.86
C LEU A 209 -14.16 -19.37 -13.60
N GLY A 210 -15.29 -18.82 -13.16
CA GLY A 210 -16.01 -19.24 -11.97
C GLY A 210 -15.81 -18.28 -10.79
N PRO A 211 -16.67 -18.40 -9.75
CA PRO A 211 -16.62 -17.52 -8.59
C PRO A 211 -15.33 -17.70 -7.79
N GLY A 212 -14.98 -16.68 -7.00
CA GLY A 212 -13.85 -16.75 -6.07
C GLY A 212 -12.50 -16.29 -6.64
N ILE A 213 -12.51 -15.57 -7.78
CA ILE A 213 -11.30 -15.03 -8.40
C ILE A 213 -10.64 -14.00 -7.49
N THR A 214 -11.44 -13.16 -6.84
CA THR A 214 -10.96 -12.15 -5.88
C THR A 214 -10.12 -12.82 -4.78
N GLU A 215 -10.66 -13.86 -4.13
CA GLU A 215 -10.00 -14.62 -3.07
C GLU A 215 -8.78 -15.38 -3.59
N ALA A 216 -8.86 -15.97 -4.79
CA ALA A 216 -7.75 -16.67 -5.40
C ALA A 216 -6.56 -15.75 -5.71
N LEU A 217 -6.83 -14.52 -6.17
CA LEU A 217 -5.80 -13.50 -6.41
C LEU A 217 -5.13 -13.07 -5.10
N VAL A 218 -5.90 -12.86 -4.03
CA VAL A 218 -5.35 -12.50 -2.72
C VAL A 218 -4.51 -13.63 -2.13
N ARG A 219 -4.98 -14.89 -2.19
CA ARG A 219 -4.19 -16.05 -1.78
C ARG A 219 -2.89 -16.17 -2.56
N THR A 220 -2.93 -15.90 -3.87
CA THR A 220 -1.70 -15.88 -4.70
C THR A 220 -0.74 -14.79 -4.23
N ALA A 221 -1.25 -13.61 -3.89
CA ALA A 221 -0.44 -12.51 -3.37
C ALA A 221 0.20 -12.87 -2.01
N GLU A 222 -0.53 -13.55 -1.13
CA GLU A 222 0.00 -14.03 0.16
C GLU A 222 1.15 -15.04 -0.04
N LEU A 223 0.97 -16.03 -0.90
CA LEU A 223 2.04 -17.00 -1.22
C LEU A 223 3.30 -16.30 -1.79
N LEU A 224 3.10 -15.37 -2.73
CA LEU A 224 4.19 -14.59 -3.31
C LEU A 224 4.84 -13.65 -2.29
N LYS A 225 4.11 -13.24 -1.24
CA LYS A 225 4.65 -12.41 -0.17
C LYS A 225 5.64 -13.21 0.67
N ASP A 226 5.30 -14.42 1.08
CA ASP A 226 6.19 -15.28 1.86
C ASP A 226 7.50 -15.55 1.08
N ASP A 227 7.37 -15.89 -0.20
CA ASP A 227 8.53 -16.06 -1.09
C ASP A 227 9.36 -14.78 -1.23
N ALA A 228 8.70 -13.62 -1.40
CA ALA A 228 9.38 -12.35 -1.54
C ALA A 228 10.10 -11.93 -0.26
N ASP A 229 9.46 -12.10 0.90
CA ASP A 229 10.01 -11.79 2.22
C ASP A 229 11.23 -12.67 2.52
N ALA A 230 11.18 -13.98 2.20
CA ALA A 230 12.32 -14.88 2.35
C ALA A 230 13.51 -14.45 1.45
N LEU A 231 13.24 -14.16 0.18
CA LEU A 231 14.28 -13.72 -0.78
C LEU A 231 14.87 -12.35 -0.42
N ASP A 232 14.04 -11.43 0.10
CA ASP A 232 14.50 -10.13 0.61
C ASP A 232 15.32 -10.33 1.90
N GLY A 233 14.96 -11.29 2.76
CA GLY A 233 15.73 -11.72 3.92
C GLY A 233 17.15 -12.13 3.58
N PHE A 234 17.33 -13.06 2.63
CA PHE A 234 18.66 -13.48 2.17
C PHE A 234 19.49 -12.32 1.59
N ALA A 235 18.85 -11.38 0.91
CA ALA A 235 19.55 -10.19 0.40
C ALA A 235 20.00 -9.26 1.54
N ASN A 236 19.21 -9.11 2.60
CA ASN A 236 19.57 -8.34 3.78
C ASN A 236 20.70 -9.00 4.59
N GLU A 237 20.67 -10.33 4.76
CA GLU A 237 21.74 -11.09 5.41
C GLU A 237 23.09 -10.90 4.71
N PHE A 238 23.08 -10.90 3.37
CA PHE A 238 24.28 -10.58 2.59
C PHE A 238 24.83 -9.19 2.91
N PHE A 239 23.98 -8.17 3.05
CA PHE A 239 24.42 -6.81 3.43
C PHE A 239 24.86 -6.67 4.88
N ALA A 240 24.43 -7.53 5.79
CA ALA A 240 24.90 -7.49 7.16
C ALA A 240 26.42 -7.74 7.25
N GLN A 241 27.01 -8.34 6.21
CA GLN A 241 28.41 -8.73 6.15
C GLN A 241 29.21 -7.99 5.05
N ALA A 242 28.57 -7.10 4.29
CA ALA A 242 29.17 -6.43 3.13
C ALA A 242 28.92 -4.92 3.13
N ASP A 243 29.90 -4.15 2.63
CA ASP A 243 29.75 -2.72 2.39
C ASP A 243 28.77 -2.47 1.23
N PRO A 244 27.61 -1.82 1.45
CA PRO A 244 26.61 -1.63 0.41
C PRO A 244 27.05 -0.77 -0.77
N SER A 245 28.06 0.08 -0.59
CA SER A 245 28.60 0.96 -1.63
C SER A 245 29.65 0.28 -2.50
N ASN A 246 30.18 -0.87 -2.05
CA ASN A 246 31.34 -1.51 -2.63
C ASN A 246 31.28 -3.03 -2.47
N LEU A 247 30.67 -3.72 -3.43
CA LEU A 247 30.36 -5.15 -3.35
C LEU A 247 31.35 -5.98 -4.18
N ALA A 248 31.93 -7.02 -3.59
CA ALA A 248 32.80 -7.93 -4.34
C ALA A 248 32.00 -8.76 -5.35
N VAL A 249 32.40 -8.75 -6.62
CA VAL A 249 31.70 -9.48 -7.69
C VAL A 249 31.69 -10.98 -7.42
N ARG A 250 32.80 -11.53 -6.91
CA ARG A 250 32.93 -12.96 -6.58
C ARG A 250 31.88 -13.43 -5.58
N ASP A 251 31.52 -12.59 -4.61
CA ASP A 251 30.52 -12.93 -3.60
C ASP A 251 29.10 -12.85 -4.20
N LEU A 252 28.86 -11.87 -5.07
CA LEU A 252 27.59 -11.75 -5.81
C LEU A 252 27.37 -12.89 -6.82
N GLU A 253 28.42 -13.40 -7.46
CA GLU A 253 28.36 -14.52 -8.40
C GLU A 253 27.93 -15.83 -7.72
N ARG A 254 28.27 -16.01 -6.43
CA ARG A 254 27.84 -17.16 -5.62
C ARG A 254 26.35 -17.14 -5.28
N LEU A 255 25.72 -15.97 -5.33
CA LEU A 255 24.30 -15.84 -5.05
C LEU A 255 23.45 -16.32 -6.25
N PRO A 256 22.32 -16.98 -6.00
CA PRO A 256 21.27 -17.14 -7.01
C PRO A 256 20.88 -15.78 -7.61
N LYS A 257 20.60 -15.76 -8.93
CA LYS A 257 20.27 -14.51 -9.67
C LYS A 257 19.14 -13.72 -9.02
N ALA A 258 18.14 -14.40 -8.46
CA ALA A 258 17.00 -13.77 -7.77
C ALA A 258 17.41 -12.99 -6.51
N ILE A 259 18.40 -13.49 -5.76
CA ILE A 259 18.95 -12.82 -4.58
C ILE A 259 19.92 -11.71 -5.00
N ARG A 260 20.81 -11.99 -5.96
CA ARG A 260 21.74 -10.98 -6.51
C ARG A 260 21.02 -9.72 -7.01
N LYS A 261 19.92 -9.86 -7.74
CA LYS A 261 19.10 -8.72 -8.20
C LYS A 261 18.53 -7.89 -7.04
N ARG A 262 18.12 -8.54 -5.95
CA ARG A 262 17.62 -7.87 -4.73
C ARG A 262 18.72 -7.14 -3.99
N VAL A 263 19.90 -7.77 -3.89
CA VAL A 263 21.10 -7.13 -3.35
C VAL A 263 21.40 -5.85 -4.13
N LEU A 264 21.49 -5.93 -5.47
CA LEU A 264 21.74 -4.74 -6.30
C LEU A 264 20.67 -3.65 -6.10
N ARG A 265 19.39 -4.02 -6.08
CA ARG A 265 18.29 -3.08 -5.85
C ARG A 265 18.43 -2.35 -4.50
N LEU A 266 18.75 -3.06 -3.43
CA LEU A 266 18.97 -2.48 -2.10
C LEU A 266 20.19 -1.55 -2.07
N ALA A 267 21.31 -1.94 -2.68
CA ALA A 267 22.50 -1.09 -2.79
C ALA A 267 22.17 0.23 -3.52
N ILE A 268 21.45 0.14 -4.64
CA ILE A 268 21.08 1.31 -5.45
C ILE A 268 20.19 2.28 -4.67
N TYR A 269 19.21 1.78 -3.92
CA TYR A 269 18.39 2.64 -3.05
C TYR A 269 19.21 3.27 -1.92
N ARG A 270 20.13 2.52 -1.31
CA ARG A 270 21.05 3.08 -0.27
C ARG A 270 21.99 4.14 -0.83
N ALA A 271 22.37 4.04 -2.11
CA ALA A 271 23.18 5.04 -2.79
C ALA A 271 22.42 6.33 -3.17
N GLY A 272 21.10 6.38 -2.94
CA GLY A 272 20.30 7.59 -3.10
C GLY A 272 19.24 7.54 -4.20
N ALA A 273 19.05 6.40 -4.89
CA ALA A 273 17.99 6.30 -5.88
C ALA A 273 16.61 6.44 -5.21
N PRO A 274 15.66 7.22 -5.77
CA PRO A 274 14.33 7.38 -5.18
C PRO A 274 13.61 6.03 -5.08
N SER A 275 12.94 5.78 -3.95
CA SER A 275 12.16 4.55 -3.77
C SER A 275 11.13 4.37 -4.89
N GLY A 276 11.06 3.17 -5.46
CA GLY A 276 10.12 2.85 -6.56
C GLY A 276 10.55 3.33 -7.96
N SER A 277 11.70 3.98 -8.11
CA SER A 277 12.18 4.48 -9.42
C SER A 277 12.85 3.41 -10.31
N LEU A 278 13.21 2.26 -9.75
CA LEU A 278 13.93 1.21 -10.47
C LEU A 278 12.98 0.36 -11.32
N THR A 279 13.28 0.25 -12.62
CA THR A 279 12.60 -0.61 -13.58
C THR A 279 13.31 -1.96 -13.69
N ALA A 280 12.66 -2.92 -14.37
CA ALA A 280 13.29 -4.20 -14.69
C ALA A 280 14.58 -4.01 -15.52
N ASP A 281 14.58 -3.05 -16.44
CA ASP A 281 15.72 -2.74 -17.30
C ASP A 281 16.91 -2.17 -16.52
N HIS A 282 16.66 -1.28 -15.55
CA HIS A 282 17.71 -0.76 -14.66
C HIS A 282 18.40 -1.91 -13.90
N ILE A 283 17.61 -2.85 -13.36
CA ILE A 283 18.15 -4.00 -12.63
C ILE A 283 18.84 -4.99 -13.57
N ALA A 284 18.33 -5.19 -14.78
CA ALA A 284 18.96 -6.06 -15.77
C ALA A 284 20.32 -5.51 -16.21
N ALA A 285 20.43 -4.20 -16.47
CA ALA A 285 21.69 -3.54 -16.81
C ALA A 285 22.71 -3.64 -15.66
N ALA A 286 22.29 -3.41 -14.42
CA ALA A 286 23.17 -3.59 -13.26
C ALA A 286 23.63 -5.05 -13.06
N GLU A 287 22.74 -6.03 -13.29
CA GLU A 287 23.08 -7.44 -13.17
C GLU A 287 24.05 -7.92 -14.27
N ALA A 288 23.96 -7.34 -15.47
CA ALA A 288 24.85 -7.64 -16.59
C ALA A 288 26.32 -7.28 -16.32
N LEU A 289 26.60 -6.30 -15.45
CA LEU A 289 27.97 -5.98 -15.01
C LEU A 289 28.63 -7.12 -14.22
N ILE A 290 27.82 -8.07 -13.73
CA ILE A 290 28.28 -9.26 -13.03
C ILE A 290 28.30 -10.44 -13.99
N SER A 291 27.13 -10.79 -14.55
CA SER A 291 26.93 -12.05 -15.28
C SER A 291 27.39 -12.02 -16.74
N ASN A 292 27.53 -10.84 -17.35
CA ASN A 292 27.89 -10.67 -18.76
C ASN A 292 28.94 -9.56 -18.91
N TRP A 293 30.00 -9.59 -18.11
CA TRP A 293 31.02 -8.55 -18.15
C TRP A 293 31.94 -8.69 -19.36
N HIS A 294 32.04 -7.63 -20.15
CA HIS A 294 32.88 -7.52 -21.34
C HIS A 294 33.46 -6.10 -21.50
N GLY A 295 33.69 -5.38 -20.38
CA GLY A 295 34.24 -4.03 -20.38
C GLY A 295 33.20 -2.91 -20.50
N GLN A 296 31.94 -3.16 -20.11
CA GLN A 296 30.91 -2.12 -20.10
C GLN A 296 31.29 -0.92 -19.23
N LYS A 297 30.82 0.27 -19.62
CA LYS A 297 30.94 1.48 -18.80
C LYS A 297 29.92 1.48 -17.65
N GLU A 298 29.92 2.56 -16.87
CA GLU A 298 28.95 2.79 -15.81
C GLU A 298 27.49 2.75 -16.32
N VAL A 299 26.60 2.22 -15.48
CA VAL A 299 25.16 2.23 -15.67
C VAL A 299 24.59 3.43 -14.91
N SER A 300 23.94 4.33 -15.64
CA SER A 300 23.20 5.45 -15.05
C SER A 300 21.86 4.97 -14.52
N LEU A 301 21.58 5.28 -13.26
CA LEU A 301 20.37 4.88 -12.55
C LEU A 301 19.60 6.12 -12.08
N PRO A 302 18.30 5.98 -11.75
CA PRO A 302 17.50 7.08 -11.22
C PRO A 302 18.13 7.74 -9.98
N GLY A 303 17.92 9.05 -9.84
CA GLY A 303 18.54 9.84 -8.76
C GLY A 303 20.02 10.12 -8.98
N ASN A 304 20.49 10.08 -10.23
CA ASN A 304 21.89 10.24 -10.64
C ASN A 304 22.87 9.25 -9.97
N VAL A 305 22.36 8.14 -9.45
CA VAL A 305 23.21 7.05 -8.96
C VAL A 305 23.91 6.42 -10.16
N LYS A 306 25.21 6.21 -10.04
CA LYS A 306 25.98 5.49 -11.06
C LYS A 306 26.50 4.19 -10.49
N LEU A 307 26.42 3.13 -11.26
CA LEU A 307 26.89 1.81 -10.85
C LEU A 307 27.88 1.30 -11.89
N LEU A 308 29.09 0.96 -11.48
CA LEU A 308 30.12 0.43 -12.37
C LEU A 308 30.84 -0.76 -11.76
N ARG A 309 31.47 -1.57 -12.62
CA ARG A 309 32.41 -2.60 -12.19
C ARG A 309 33.83 -2.07 -12.28
N ASN A 310 34.54 -2.05 -11.16
CA ASN A 310 35.94 -1.66 -11.07
C ASN A 310 36.73 -2.70 -10.26
N SER A 311 37.84 -3.21 -10.82
CA SER A 311 38.75 -4.16 -10.14
C SER A 311 38.06 -5.33 -9.45
N GLY A 312 37.05 -5.93 -10.10
CA GLY A 312 36.30 -7.07 -9.55
C GLY A 312 35.28 -6.71 -8.46
N ARG A 313 34.91 -5.43 -8.36
CA ARG A 313 33.90 -4.94 -7.42
C ARG A 313 32.84 -4.13 -8.14
N ILE A 314 31.60 -4.18 -7.66
CA ILE A 314 30.53 -3.27 -8.02
C ILE A 314 30.61 -2.07 -7.08
N VAL A 315 30.85 -0.90 -7.67
CA VAL A 315 30.96 0.37 -6.96
C VAL A 315 29.76 1.23 -7.31
N LEU A 316 29.09 1.75 -6.29
CA LEU A 316 28.01 2.73 -6.45
C LEU A 316 28.56 4.11 -6.11
N LEU A 317 28.43 5.03 -7.06
CA LEU A 317 28.76 6.43 -6.86
C LEU A 317 27.45 7.17 -6.51
N PRO A 318 27.37 7.78 -5.31
CA PRO A 318 26.21 8.54 -4.91
C PRO A 318 26.08 9.82 -5.76
N ASN A 319 24.90 10.40 -5.72
CA ASN A 319 24.58 11.68 -6.37
C ASN A 319 25.56 12.78 -5.88
N THR A 320 26.43 13.27 -6.76
CA THR A 320 27.14 14.56 -6.61
C THR A 320 26.33 15.66 -7.27
#